data_AF-A0A182XPV2-F1
#
_entry.id   AF-A0A182XPV2-F1
#
_cell.length_a   1.000
_cell.length_b   1.000
_cell.length_c   1.000
_cell.angle_alpha   90.00
_cell.angle_beta   90.00
_cell.angle_gamma   90.00
#
_symmetry.space_group_name_H-M   'P 1'
#
loop_
_entity.id
_entity.type
_entity.pdbx_description
1 polymer ?
#
loop_
_entity_poly.entity_id
_entity_poly.type
_entity_poly.pdbx_seq_one_letter_code
_entity_poly.pdbx_strand_id
1 'polypeptide(L)'
;YCNVYKDEFLSRVWCPTFIRESQWHHVAVTLGKLTPKSCLVSVYLDGRHVHSQKINPISSTWSSAERNHTNLFHAFIGTPPIWRKYSKLVWKQGVCNLIDDCFDAVAVARTYMLGPHYVGSFQDARLEDNEEINPIIPEDRIAFSLNPKAHSCMTLNKIRKMYNRMDAKAIAKQLGMSSHENATPIIVLHNAAGHLNGPARTLGGVLIGYLGIRKFNPLPVSMTIHTVGGCSVLLGLIAMSRDIESLYAAVKALTCILRT
;
A
#
# COMPACT_ATOMS: atom_id res chain seq x y z
N TYR A 1 10.51 -7.67 -30.04
CA TYR A 1 11.75 -8.41 -29.72
C TYR A 1 11.96 -8.42 -28.22
N CYS A 2 11.48 -9.48 -27.55
CA CYS A 2 11.55 -9.64 -26.10
C CYS A 2 12.86 -10.34 -25.72
N ASN A 3 13.87 -9.56 -25.34
CA ASN A 3 15.06 -10.12 -24.70
C ASN A 3 14.73 -10.39 -23.22
N VAL A 4 14.52 -11.66 -22.90
CA VAL A 4 14.45 -12.17 -21.53
C VAL A 4 15.87 -12.13 -20.96
N TYR A 5 16.19 -11.08 -20.20
CA TYR A 5 17.34 -11.10 -19.30
C TYR A 5 17.01 -12.10 -18.18
N LYS A 6 17.56 -13.31 -18.26
CA LYS A 6 17.62 -14.25 -17.14
C LYS A 6 18.72 -13.79 -16.18
N ASP A 7 18.40 -12.84 -15.29
CA ASP A 7 19.09 -12.78 -14.01
C ASP A 7 18.40 -13.78 -13.08
N GLU A 8 19.15 -14.68 -12.46
CA GLU A 8 18.65 -15.89 -11.75
C GLU A 8 17.65 -15.62 -10.60
N PHE A 9 17.44 -14.35 -10.23
CA PHE A 9 16.55 -13.91 -9.15
C PHE A 9 15.51 -12.87 -9.60
N LEU A 10 15.44 -12.54 -10.89
CA LEU A 10 14.56 -11.51 -11.42
C LEU A 10 13.47 -12.13 -12.31
N SER A 11 12.20 -11.94 -11.93
CA SER A 11 11.07 -12.13 -12.85
C SER A 11 10.61 -10.77 -13.35
N ARG A 12 10.59 -10.58 -14.67
CA ARG A 12 10.03 -9.39 -15.31
C ARG A 12 8.79 -9.78 -16.09
N VAL A 13 7.65 -9.28 -15.65
CA VAL A 13 6.35 -9.51 -16.28
C VAL A 13 5.96 -8.26 -17.08
N TRP A 14 5.67 -8.44 -18.37
CA TRP A 14 5.28 -7.35 -19.29
C TRP A 14 3.82 -7.52 -19.70
N CYS A 15 2.94 -6.63 -19.22
CA CYS A 15 1.49 -6.74 -19.41
C CYS A 15 0.84 -5.40 -19.82
N PRO A 16 1.18 -4.86 -21.00
CA PRO A 16 0.73 -3.53 -21.45
C PRO A 16 -0.76 -3.48 -21.78
N THR A 17 -1.40 -4.64 -21.99
CA THR A 17 -2.82 -4.74 -22.36
C THR A 17 -3.76 -4.47 -21.20
N PHE A 18 -3.31 -4.73 -19.96
CA PHE A 18 -4.16 -4.61 -18.77
C PHE A 18 -3.95 -3.31 -18.00
N ILE A 19 -2.73 -2.77 -18.03
CA ILE A 19 -2.37 -1.58 -17.25
C ILE A 19 -2.64 -0.33 -18.08
N ARG A 20 -3.44 0.59 -17.53
CA ARG A 20 -3.72 1.90 -18.12
C ARG A 20 -3.20 3.00 -17.22
N GLU A 21 -2.56 3.99 -17.82
CA GLU A 21 -2.11 5.17 -17.09
C GLU A 21 -3.30 5.92 -16.47
N SER A 22 -3.06 6.56 -15.34
CA SER A 22 -4.07 7.31 -14.57
C SER A 22 -5.26 6.47 -14.05
N GLN A 23 -5.12 5.15 -14.02
CA GLN A 23 -6.09 4.24 -13.39
C GLN A 23 -5.47 3.51 -12.19
N TRP A 24 -6.32 3.21 -11.20
CA TRP A 24 -5.93 2.32 -10.11
C TRP A 24 -6.05 0.88 -10.58
N HIS A 25 -5.00 0.09 -10.32
CA HIS A 25 -5.00 -1.35 -10.55
C HIS A 25 -4.72 -2.07 -9.24
N HIS A 26 -5.40 -3.19 -9.02
CA HIS A 26 -5.08 -4.10 -7.95
C HIS A 26 -3.99 -5.06 -8.42
N VAL A 27 -2.85 -5.04 -7.74
CA VAL A 27 -1.70 -5.91 -8.05
C VAL A 27 -1.50 -6.85 -6.88
N ALA A 28 -1.51 -8.16 -7.14
CA ALA A 28 -1.12 -9.16 -6.16
C ALA A 28 0.02 -10.02 -6.72
N VAL A 29 0.99 -10.30 -5.87
CA VAL A 29 2.10 -11.21 -6.17
C VAL A 29 2.11 -12.26 -5.08
N THR A 30 1.99 -13.52 -5.47
CA THR A 30 2.03 -14.64 -4.54
C THR A 30 3.29 -15.46 -4.78
N LEU A 31 3.87 -15.97 -3.70
CA LEU A 31 5.06 -16.81 -3.73
C LEU A 31 4.73 -18.12 -3.01
N GLY A 32 4.32 -19.14 -3.77
CA GLY A 32 4.00 -20.46 -3.24
C GLY A 32 5.23 -21.36 -3.24
N LYS A 33 5.49 -22.06 -2.14
CA LYS A 33 6.52 -23.10 -2.10
C LYS A 33 6.00 -24.35 -2.80
N LEU A 34 6.72 -24.85 -3.82
CA LEU A 34 6.39 -26.11 -4.50
C LEU A 34 7.22 -27.27 -3.93
N THR A 35 8.53 -27.08 -3.85
CA THR A 35 9.49 -28.05 -3.30
C THR A 35 10.52 -27.30 -2.46
N PRO A 36 11.37 -27.99 -1.67
CA PRO A 36 12.46 -27.34 -0.95
C PRO A 36 13.43 -26.55 -1.83
N LYS A 37 13.47 -26.84 -3.14
CA LYS A 37 14.35 -26.19 -4.13
C LYS A 37 13.58 -25.44 -5.22
N SER A 38 12.26 -25.24 -5.08
CA SER A 38 11.47 -24.52 -6.07
C SER A 38 10.28 -23.79 -5.46
N CYS A 39 10.11 -22.53 -5.85
CA CYS A 39 8.92 -21.73 -5.58
C CYS A 39 8.22 -21.34 -6.88
N LEU A 40 6.93 -21.05 -6.79
CA LEU A 40 6.11 -20.52 -7.86
C LEU A 40 5.76 -19.07 -7.53
N VAL A 41 6.27 -18.13 -8.32
CA VAL A 41 5.78 -16.75 -8.32
C VAL A 41 4.57 -16.69 -9.24
N SER A 42 3.46 -16.13 -8.75
CA SER A 42 2.30 -15.82 -9.58
C SER A 42 1.94 -14.35 -9.45
N VAL A 43 1.63 -13.71 -10.57
CA VAL A 43 1.27 -12.30 -10.66
C VAL A 43 -0.18 -12.20 -11.11
N TYR A 44 -0.93 -11.36 -10.41
CA TYR A 44 -2.33 -11.10 -10.66
C TYR A 44 -2.55 -9.60 -10.83
N LEU A 45 -3.41 -9.24 -11.78
CA LEU A 45 -3.87 -7.88 -12.02
C LEU A 45 -5.39 -7.87 -12.00
N ASP A 46 -5.98 -6.95 -11.23
CA ASP A 46 -7.43 -6.73 -11.14
C ASP A 46 -8.19 -8.03 -10.86
N GLY A 47 -7.66 -8.82 -9.92
CA GLY A 47 -8.22 -10.11 -9.48
C GLY A 47 -7.94 -11.29 -10.43
N ARG A 48 -7.31 -11.05 -11.59
CA ARG A 48 -7.08 -12.07 -12.61
C ARG A 48 -5.63 -12.53 -12.62
N HIS A 49 -5.42 -13.83 -12.81
CA HIS A 49 -4.08 -14.38 -13.03
C HIS A 49 -3.52 -13.88 -14.37
N VAL A 50 -2.24 -13.50 -14.37
CA VAL A 50 -1.57 -12.92 -15.54
C VAL A 50 -0.30 -13.68 -15.90
N HIS A 51 0.47 -14.11 -14.90
CA HIS A 51 1.74 -14.78 -15.14
C HIS A 51 2.10 -15.70 -13.99
N SER A 52 2.78 -16.82 -14.29
CA SER A 52 3.46 -17.63 -13.28
C SER A 52 4.84 -18.05 -13.77
N GLN A 53 5.80 -18.03 -12.86
CA GLN A 53 7.18 -18.46 -13.13
C GLN A 53 7.71 -19.26 -11.95
N LYS A 54 8.35 -20.40 -12.25
CA LYS A 54 9.14 -21.12 -11.26
C LYS A 54 10.44 -20.37 -11.02
N ILE A 55 10.75 -20.14 -9.75
CA ILE A 55 12.01 -19.53 -9.31
C ILE A 55 12.66 -20.43 -8.27
N ASN A 56 13.97 -20.25 -8.08
CA ASN A 56 14.64 -20.81 -6.93
C ASN A 56 14.07 -20.16 -5.66
N PRO A 57 13.88 -20.91 -4.56
CA PRO A 57 13.48 -20.33 -3.29
C PRO A 57 14.44 -19.22 -2.92
N ILE A 58 13.91 -18.16 -2.32
CA ILE A 58 14.73 -17.11 -1.72
C ILE A 58 15.41 -17.76 -0.51
N SER A 59 16.57 -18.35 -0.76
CA SER A 59 17.42 -18.94 0.27
C SER A 59 17.92 -17.80 1.14
N SER A 60 17.40 -17.69 2.36
CA SER A 60 18.18 -17.11 3.44
C SER A 60 19.36 -18.05 3.66
N THR A 61 20.49 -17.80 3.02
CA THR A 61 21.78 -18.43 3.33
C THR A 61 22.22 -17.95 4.71
N TRP A 62 21.44 -18.25 5.74
CA TRP A 62 21.85 -18.04 7.11
C TRP A 62 22.42 -19.35 7.54
N SER A 63 23.74 -19.45 7.43
CA SER A 63 24.46 -20.50 8.13
C SER A 63 24.06 -20.42 9.60
N SER A 64 23.88 -21.58 10.23
CA SER A 64 23.48 -21.74 11.63
C SER A 64 24.33 -20.93 12.64
N ALA A 65 25.47 -20.40 12.19
CA ALA A 65 26.44 -19.58 12.90
C ALA A 65 26.10 -18.08 12.97
N GLU A 66 25.19 -17.55 12.13
CA GLU A 66 24.83 -16.11 12.08
C GLU A 66 23.53 -15.76 12.83
N ARG A 67 22.97 -16.69 13.61
CA ARG A 67 21.73 -16.50 14.40
C ARG A 67 21.84 -15.46 15.54
N ASN A 68 23.01 -14.86 15.74
CA ASN A 68 23.27 -13.88 16.79
C ASN A 68 23.15 -12.41 16.35
N HIS A 69 22.87 -12.13 15.08
CA HIS A 69 22.54 -10.76 14.67
C HIS A 69 21.06 -10.49 14.95
N THR A 70 20.79 -9.39 15.67
CA THR A 70 19.44 -8.81 15.76
C THR A 70 18.95 -8.55 14.34
N ASN A 71 18.08 -9.42 13.86
CA ASN A 71 17.67 -9.44 12.47
C ASN A 71 16.82 -8.20 12.15
N LEU A 72 17.41 -7.22 11.48
CA LEU A 72 16.73 -6.01 11.03
C LEU A 72 16.29 -6.20 9.57
N PHE A 73 15.00 -6.48 9.37
CA PHE A 73 14.41 -6.52 8.03
C PHE A 73 13.70 -5.22 7.71
N HIS A 74 13.96 -4.71 6.51
CA HIS A 74 13.19 -3.63 5.92
C HIS A 74 13.11 -3.85 4.41
N ALA A 75 12.08 -3.29 3.80
CA ALA A 75 11.87 -3.32 2.37
C ALA A 75 11.55 -1.91 1.88
N PHE A 76 11.73 -1.68 0.59
CA PHE A 76 11.32 -0.45 -0.08
C PHE A 76 10.15 -0.73 -0.99
N ILE A 77 9.10 0.06 -0.86
CA ILE A 77 8.04 0.15 -1.84
C ILE A 77 8.35 1.38 -2.71
N GLY A 78 8.75 1.14 -3.96
CA GLY A 78 9.25 2.15 -4.88
C GLY A 78 10.75 2.13 -5.07
N THR A 79 11.33 3.27 -5.41
CA THR A 79 12.76 3.38 -5.72
C THR A 79 13.55 3.75 -4.46
N PRO A 80 14.47 2.89 -3.99
CA PRO A 80 15.36 3.24 -2.88
C PRO A 80 16.19 4.49 -3.19
N PRO A 81 16.56 5.30 -2.17
CA PRO A 81 17.34 6.52 -2.38
C PRO A 81 18.62 6.31 -3.19
N ILE A 82 19.31 5.18 -3.01
CA ILE A 82 20.58 4.86 -3.68
C ILE A 82 20.43 4.53 -5.17
N TRP A 83 19.24 4.11 -5.63
CA TRP A 83 18.97 3.76 -7.04
C TRP A 83 18.13 4.81 -7.76
N ARG A 84 17.95 5.97 -7.14
CA ARG A 84 17.12 7.03 -7.69
C ARG A 84 17.72 7.58 -8.99
N LYS A 85 16.89 7.63 -10.04
CA LYS A 85 17.16 8.32 -11.30
C LYS A 85 15.95 9.18 -11.66
N TYR A 86 16.16 10.25 -12.44
CA TYR A 86 15.04 10.98 -13.02
C TYR A 86 14.20 10.04 -13.87
N SER A 87 12.92 9.95 -13.54
CA SER A 87 11.96 9.10 -14.23
C SER A 87 10.65 9.85 -14.40
N LYS A 88 10.03 9.73 -15.57
CA LYS A 88 8.66 10.20 -15.81
C LYS A 88 7.62 9.27 -15.18
N LEU A 89 8.02 8.08 -14.73
CA LEU A 89 7.13 7.13 -14.06
C LEU A 89 6.74 7.68 -12.68
N VAL A 90 5.57 8.31 -12.64
CA VAL A 90 4.90 8.72 -11.40
C VAL A 90 3.79 7.71 -11.14
N TRP A 91 3.85 7.04 -10.01
CA TRP A 91 2.82 6.11 -9.57
C TRP A 91 2.41 6.44 -8.14
N LYS A 92 1.21 5.98 -7.77
CA LYS A 92 0.66 6.15 -6.43
C LYS A 92 0.42 4.77 -5.84
N GLN A 93 0.71 4.61 -4.55
CA GLN A 93 0.41 3.40 -3.80
C GLN A 93 -0.86 3.61 -2.98
N GLY A 94 -1.79 2.66 -3.08
CA GLY A 94 -2.97 2.58 -2.23
C GLY A 94 -2.68 1.77 -0.96
N VAL A 95 -3.69 1.09 -0.43
CA VAL A 95 -3.50 0.10 0.64
C VAL A 95 -2.54 -1.00 0.15
N CYS A 96 -1.66 -1.47 1.03
CA CYS A 96 -0.70 -2.53 0.73
C CYS A 96 -0.65 -3.52 1.89
N ASN A 97 -0.74 -4.81 1.60
CA ASN A 97 -0.72 -5.88 2.60
C ASN A 97 0.42 -6.86 2.28
N LEU A 98 1.13 -7.30 3.30
CA LEU A 98 2.04 -8.44 3.23
C LEU A 98 1.48 -9.56 4.11
N ILE A 99 1.36 -10.73 3.52
CA ILE A 99 0.73 -11.90 4.14
C ILE A 99 1.76 -13.03 4.11
N ASP A 100 1.99 -13.66 5.26
CA ASP A 100 2.87 -14.81 5.45
C ASP A 100 2.11 -16.12 5.18
N ASP A 101 1.39 -16.13 4.06
CA ASP A 101 0.71 -17.27 3.46
C ASP A 101 0.42 -16.98 1.98
N CYS A 102 0.16 -18.02 1.19
CA CYS A 102 -0.09 -17.87 -0.24
C CYS A 102 -1.59 -17.81 -0.51
N PHE A 103 -2.06 -16.67 -1.01
CA PHE A 103 -3.39 -16.61 -1.62
C PHE A 103 -3.42 -17.45 -2.89
N ASP A 104 -4.51 -18.19 -3.09
CA ASP A 104 -4.83 -18.79 -4.37
C ASP A 104 -5.53 -17.77 -5.29
N ALA A 105 -5.84 -18.18 -6.52
CA ALA A 105 -6.48 -17.28 -7.49
C ALA A 105 -7.86 -16.80 -7.02
N VAL A 106 -8.58 -17.63 -6.26
CA VAL A 106 -9.93 -17.31 -5.75
C VAL A 106 -9.84 -16.25 -4.65
N ALA A 107 -8.92 -16.39 -3.69
CA ALA A 107 -8.67 -15.42 -2.64
C ALA A 107 -8.21 -14.07 -3.20
N VAL A 108 -7.35 -14.07 -4.23
CA VAL A 108 -6.93 -12.84 -4.92
C VAL A 108 -8.11 -12.17 -5.63
N ALA A 109 -8.93 -12.94 -6.35
CA ALA A 109 -10.11 -12.41 -7.01
C ALA A 109 -11.12 -11.83 -6.00
N ARG A 110 -11.38 -12.54 -4.89
CA ARG A 110 -12.26 -12.06 -3.83
C ARG A 110 -11.73 -10.77 -3.20
N THR A 111 -10.41 -10.69 -2.93
CA THR A 111 -9.77 -9.47 -2.42
C THR A 111 -9.96 -8.28 -3.36
N TYR A 112 -9.84 -8.50 -4.67
CA TYR A 112 -10.13 -7.47 -5.66
C TYR A 112 -11.59 -7.01 -5.63
N MET A 113 -12.53 -7.95 -5.50
CA MET A 113 -13.98 -7.65 -5.46
C MET A 113 -14.40 -6.85 -4.23
N LEU A 114 -13.71 -6.99 -3.09
CA LEU A 114 -13.91 -6.13 -1.91
C LEU A 114 -13.65 -4.64 -2.20
N GLY A 115 -12.87 -4.37 -3.24
CA GLY A 115 -12.62 -3.03 -3.75
C GLY A 115 -11.63 -2.21 -2.92
N PRO A 116 -11.27 -1.00 -3.41
CA PRO A 116 -10.22 -0.17 -2.83
C PRO A 116 -10.60 0.48 -1.49
N HIS A 117 -11.88 0.41 -1.11
CA HIS A 117 -12.40 0.97 0.14
C HIS A 117 -12.43 -0.05 1.29
N TYR A 118 -12.10 -1.31 1.00
CA TYR A 118 -11.98 -2.33 2.03
C TYR A 118 -10.88 -1.96 3.03
N VAL A 119 -11.27 -1.88 4.30
CA VAL A 119 -10.37 -1.56 5.43
C VAL A 119 -10.29 -2.69 6.46
N GLY A 120 -11.02 -3.79 6.23
CA GLY A 120 -11.01 -4.95 7.10
C GLY A 120 -9.70 -5.73 7.03
N SER A 121 -9.53 -6.65 7.97
CA SER A 121 -8.37 -7.55 8.04
C SER A 121 -8.65 -8.91 7.42
N PHE A 122 -9.45 -8.97 6.37
CA PHE A 122 -9.84 -10.20 5.65
C PHE A 122 -10.60 -11.23 6.50
N GLN A 123 -11.09 -10.84 7.67
CA GLN A 123 -11.87 -11.70 8.57
C GLN A 123 -13.36 -11.71 8.22
N ASP A 124 -13.87 -10.54 7.86
CA ASP A 124 -15.18 -10.38 7.24
C ASP A 124 -14.94 -9.88 5.81
N ALA A 125 -15.05 -10.80 4.86
CA ALA A 125 -14.79 -10.59 3.44
C ALA A 125 -16.00 -10.96 2.58
N ARG A 126 -17.18 -10.67 3.13
CA ARG A 126 -18.46 -10.84 2.45
C ARG A 126 -18.61 -9.83 1.32
N LEU A 127 -19.11 -10.29 0.18
CA LEU A 127 -19.46 -9.43 -0.96
C LEU A 127 -20.94 -9.03 -0.94
N GLU A 128 -21.77 -9.84 -0.28
CA GLU A 128 -23.19 -9.61 -0.07
C GLU A 128 -23.52 -9.78 1.42
N ASP A 129 -24.47 -9.02 1.94
CA ASP A 129 -24.80 -9.01 3.37
C ASP A 129 -25.25 -10.38 3.91
N ASN A 130 -25.81 -11.22 3.03
CA ASN A 130 -26.32 -12.56 3.36
C ASN A 130 -25.25 -13.66 3.32
N GLU A 131 -24.02 -13.37 2.87
CA GLU A 131 -22.94 -14.36 2.90
C GLU A 131 -22.59 -14.71 4.35
N GLU A 132 -22.17 -15.95 4.59
CA GLU A 132 -21.59 -16.33 5.87
C GLU A 132 -20.22 -15.68 6.05
N ILE A 133 -19.93 -15.25 7.28
CA ILE A 133 -18.63 -14.66 7.62
C ILE A 133 -17.58 -15.76 7.55
N ASN A 134 -16.75 -15.70 6.51
CA ASN A 134 -15.64 -16.62 6.31
C ASN A 134 -14.34 -15.83 6.10
N PRO A 135 -13.32 -16.01 6.96
CA PRO A 135 -12.05 -15.34 6.78
C PRO A 135 -11.34 -15.88 5.54
N ILE A 136 -10.84 -14.98 4.68
CA ILE A 136 -9.99 -15.38 3.54
C ILE A 136 -8.65 -15.93 4.05
N ILE A 137 -8.17 -15.37 5.15
CA ILE A 137 -6.90 -15.73 5.76
C ILE A 137 -6.96 -15.54 7.27
N PRO A 138 -6.33 -16.40 8.08
CA PRO A 138 -6.18 -16.18 9.50
C PRO A 138 -5.45 -14.87 9.83
N GLU A 139 -5.88 -14.17 10.89
CA GLU A 139 -5.32 -12.89 11.30
C GLU A 139 -3.81 -12.92 11.57
N ASP A 140 -3.31 -14.03 12.12
CA ASP A 140 -1.91 -14.23 12.49
C ASP A 140 -0.98 -14.33 11.27
N ARG A 141 -1.54 -14.61 10.08
CA ARG A 141 -0.82 -14.62 8.80
C ARG A 141 -0.65 -13.23 8.19
N ILE A 142 -1.35 -12.21 8.68
CA ILE A 142 -1.21 -10.85 8.16
C ILE A 142 0.01 -10.21 8.82
N ALA A 143 1.15 -10.18 8.12
CA ALA A 143 2.41 -9.67 8.65
C ALA A 143 2.38 -8.14 8.83
N PHE A 144 1.95 -7.43 7.78
CA PHE A 144 1.62 -6.01 7.90
C PHE A 144 0.57 -5.55 6.90
N SER A 145 -0.16 -4.50 7.29
CA SER A 145 -1.08 -3.77 6.43
C SER A 145 -0.78 -2.28 6.53
N LEU A 146 -0.50 -1.64 5.40
CA LEU A 146 -0.24 -0.21 5.29
C LEU A 146 -1.46 0.47 4.69
N ASN A 147 -2.12 1.29 5.50
CA ASN A 147 -3.20 2.16 5.06
C ASN A 147 -2.73 3.62 5.12
N PRO A 148 -2.80 4.39 4.01
CA PRO A 148 -2.42 5.81 4.00
C PRO A 148 -3.18 6.67 5.03
N LYS A 149 -4.36 6.25 5.47
CA LYS A 149 -5.14 6.93 6.51
C LYS A 149 -4.53 6.72 7.91
N ALA A 150 -3.99 5.53 8.20
CA ALA A 150 -3.40 5.17 9.47
C ALA A 150 -1.93 5.64 9.54
N HIS A 151 -1.72 6.89 9.95
CA HIS A 151 -0.39 7.49 9.99
C HIS A 151 -0.27 8.51 11.12
N SER A 152 0.97 8.80 11.51
CA SER A 152 1.29 9.92 12.40
C SER A 152 2.59 10.59 12.00
N CYS A 153 2.74 11.83 12.44
CA CYS A 153 3.97 12.59 12.30
C CYS A 153 4.74 12.54 13.63
N MET A 154 5.99 12.09 13.59
CA MET A 154 6.84 11.97 14.78
C MET A 154 8.32 12.17 14.44
N THR A 155 9.13 12.42 15.44
CA THR A 155 10.59 12.58 15.29
C THR A 155 11.30 11.25 15.53
N LEU A 156 12.57 11.13 15.14
CA LEU A 156 13.39 9.95 15.45
C LEU A 156 13.45 9.63 16.95
N ASN A 157 13.52 10.65 17.80
CA ASN A 157 13.48 10.47 19.25
C ASN A 157 12.14 9.90 19.73
N LYS A 158 11.01 10.34 19.15
CA LYS A 158 9.69 9.83 19.51
C LYS A 158 9.51 8.39 19.01
N ILE A 159 9.99 8.05 17.81
CA ILE A 159 10.04 6.66 17.31
C ILE A 159 10.81 5.76 18.27
N ARG A 160 11.99 6.20 18.72
CA ARG A 160 12.82 5.45 19.68
C ARG A 160 12.08 5.15 20.99
N LYS A 161 11.32 6.12 21.50
CA LYS A 161 10.59 6.00 22.77
C LYS A 161 9.33 5.13 22.65
N MET A 162 8.59 5.25 21.55
CA MET A 162 7.30 4.56 21.37
C MET A 162 7.45 3.15 20.79
N TYR A 163 8.49 2.91 19.98
CA TYR A 163 8.76 1.61 19.38
C TYR A 163 10.03 1.03 19.99
N ASN A 164 11.17 1.19 19.33
CA ASN A 164 12.46 0.72 19.85
C ASN A 164 13.63 1.50 19.23
N ARG A 165 14.81 1.34 19.85
CA ARG A 165 16.05 1.99 19.41
C ARG A 165 16.59 1.45 18.07
N MET A 166 16.35 0.17 17.76
CA MET A 166 16.87 -0.46 16.54
C MET A 166 16.20 0.11 15.30
N ASP A 167 14.88 0.20 15.30
CA ASP A 167 14.08 0.76 14.21
C ASP A 167 14.38 2.24 14.00
N ALA A 168 14.47 3.02 15.09
CA ALA A 168 14.85 4.43 14.99
C ALA A 168 16.23 4.62 14.34
N LYS A 169 17.21 3.77 14.68
CA LYS A 169 18.54 3.80 14.06
C LYS A 169 18.50 3.38 12.59
N ALA A 170 17.70 2.38 12.25
CA ALA A 170 17.50 1.93 10.88
C ALA A 170 16.90 3.03 10.00
N ILE A 171 15.85 3.70 10.49
CA ILE A 171 15.18 4.81 9.80
C ILE A 171 16.14 5.98 9.63
N ALA A 172 16.88 6.35 10.67
CA ALA A 172 17.88 7.43 10.59
C ALA A 172 18.92 7.17 9.49
N LYS A 173 19.40 5.93 9.37
CA LYS A 173 20.33 5.53 8.30
C LYS A 173 19.73 5.74 6.92
N GLN A 174 18.45 5.38 6.72
CA GLN A 174 17.78 5.53 5.42
C GLN A 174 17.47 6.98 5.07
N LEU A 175 17.27 7.84 6.07
CA LEU A 175 17.04 9.27 5.88
C LEU A 175 18.35 10.08 5.80
N GLY A 176 19.52 9.46 6.00
CA GLY A 176 20.80 10.17 6.02
C GLY A 176 20.98 11.09 7.23
N MET A 177 20.38 10.73 8.36
CA MET A 177 20.28 11.57 9.55
C MET A 177 21.09 11.01 10.73
N SER A 178 21.50 11.88 11.64
CA SER A 178 22.07 11.45 12.91
C SER A 178 21.05 10.64 13.71
N SER A 179 21.48 9.56 14.36
CA SER A 179 20.58 8.79 15.21
C SER A 179 20.04 9.59 16.39
N HIS A 180 20.66 10.70 16.81
CA HIS A 180 20.18 11.53 17.93
C HIS A 180 19.26 12.67 17.53
N GLU A 181 18.91 12.76 16.26
CA GLU A 181 18.12 13.85 15.70
C GLU A 181 16.66 13.83 16.21
N ASN A 182 16.04 15.02 16.36
CA ASN A 182 14.74 15.20 17.01
C ASN A 182 13.92 16.39 16.46
N ALA A 183 14.26 16.94 15.29
CA ALA A 183 13.59 18.10 14.73
C ALA A 183 12.76 17.74 13.50
N THR A 184 13.26 16.83 12.68
CA THR A 184 12.68 16.47 11.40
C THR A 184 11.39 15.68 11.59
N PRO A 185 10.28 16.17 11.01
CA PRO A 185 9.03 15.44 11.01
C PRO A 185 9.14 14.23 10.09
N ILE A 186 8.92 13.04 10.65
CA ILE A 186 8.88 11.78 9.92
C ILE A 186 7.43 11.31 9.90
N ILE A 187 6.93 11.03 8.70
CA ILE A 187 5.61 10.44 8.54
C ILE A 187 5.74 8.92 8.63
N VAL A 188 5.15 8.36 9.68
CA VAL A 188 5.08 6.92 9.95
C VAL A 188 3.70 6.43 9.57
N LEU A 189 3.63 5.47 8.66
CA LEU A 189 2.44 4.69 8.35
C LEU A 189 2.38 3.54 9.35
N HIS A 190 1.34 3.49 10.17
CA HIS A 190 1.20 2.45 11.18
C HIS A 190 0.82 1.13 10.52
N ASN A 191 1.39 0.04 11.02
CA ASN A 191 0.91 -1.28 10.67
C ASN A 191 -0.51 -1.48 11.20
N ALA A 192 -1.51 -1.46 10.32
CA ALA A 192 -2.91 -1.64 10.70
C ALA A 192 -3.18 -3.04 11.27
N ALA A 193 -2.37 -4.05 10.93
CA ALA A 193 -2.44 -5.39 11.51
C ALA A 193 -1.82 -5.48 12.91
N GLY A 194 -1.22 -4.41 13.45
CA GLY A 194 -0.47 -4.44 14.71
C GLY A 194 -1.27 -4.87 15.94
N HIS A 195 -2.59 -4.74 15.90
CA HIS A 195 -3.51 -5.11 16.99
C HIS A 195 -4.09 -6.52 16.86
N LEU A 196 -3.87 -7.19 15.73
CA LEU A 196 -4.40 -8.53 15.49
C LEU A 196 -3.67 -9.58 16.34
N ASN A 197 -4.28 -10.74 16.55
CA ASN A 197 -3.59 -11.84 17.23
C ASN A 197 -2.44 -12.39 16.36
N GLY A 198 -1.37 -12.90 16.96
CA GLY A 198 -0.26 -13.54 16.24
C GLY A 198 1.14 -13.08 16.66
N PRO A 199 2.16 -13.30 15.81
CA PRO A 199 3.55 -12.96 16.11
C PRO A 199 3.77 -11.45 16.21
N ALA A 200 4.91 -11.06 16.80
CA ALA A 200 5.31 -9.66 16.86
C ALA A 200 5.41 -9.06 15.45
N ARG A 201 4.73 -7.94 15.23
CA ARG A 201 4.66 -7.26 13.92
C ARG A 201 5.54 -6.02 13.87
N THR A 202 5.87 -5.60 12.65
CA THR A 202 6.66 -4.39 12.42
C THR A 202 5.88 -3.12 12.79
N LEU A 203 6.59 -2.01 13.02
CA LEU A 203 5.98 -0.69 13.26
C LEU A 203 5.07 -0.22 12.11
N GLY A 204 5.29 -0.73 10.89
CA GLY A 204 4.65 -0.32 9.65
C GLY A 204 5.69 0.19 8.65
N GLY A 205 5.43 1.36 8.06
CA GLY A 205 6.27 1.97 7.03
C GLY A 205 6.66 3.40 7.36
N VAL A 206 7.75 3.88 6.78
CA VAL A 206 8.17 5.28 6.86
C VAL A 206 8.24 5.88 5.47
N LEU A 207 7.64 7.06 5.30
CA LEU A 207 7.74 7.79 4.04
C LEU A 207 9.11 8.46 3.92
N ILE A 208 9.84 8.10 2.86
CA ILE A 208 11.18 8.63 2.57
C ILE A 208 11.07 9.64 1.42
N GLY A 209 11.31 10.92 1.72
CA GLY A 209 11.35 12.03 0.76
C GLY A 209 12.78 12.52 0.47
N TYR A 210 12.95 13.35 -0.56
CA TYR A 210 14.23 14.00 -0.89
C TYR A 210 14.14 15.52 -0.74
N LEU A 211 13.15 16.13 -1.39
CA LEU A 211 12.80 17.55 -1.28
C LEU A 211 11.40 17.66 -0.67
N GLY A 212 11.29 17.17 0.56
CA GLY A 212 10.01 17.02 1.25
C GLY A 212 9.30 15.70 0.95
N ILE A 213 8.24 15.46 1.71
CA ILE A 213 7.42 14.26 1.63
C ILE A 213 6.08 14.66 1.01
N ARG A 214 5.71 14.02 -0.11
CA ARG A 214 4.38 14.19 -0.70
C ARG A 214 3.50 13.03 -0.28
N LYS A 215 2.47 13.33 0.49
CA LYS A 215 1.40 12.38 0.81
C LYS A 215 0.15 12.78 0.04
N PHE A 216 -0.42 11.85 -0.72
CA PHE A 216 -1.76 12.02 -1.27
C PHE A 216 -2.78 11.64 -0.19
N ASN A 217 -3.63 12.59 0.19
CA ASN A 217 -4.75 12.32 1.10
C ASN A 217 -6.04 12.47 0.29
N PRO A 218 -6.62 11.38 -0.25
CA PRO A 218 -7.89 11.48 -0.94
C PRO A 218 -8.95 11.89 0.08
N LEU A 219 -9.36 13.15 0.01
CA LEU A 219 -10.51 13.64 0.74
C LEU A 219 -11.72 13.52 -0.20
N PRO A 220 -12.89 13.06 0.30
CA PRO A 220 -14.13 13.17 -0.44
C PRO A 220 -14.32 14.59 -0.98
N VAL A 221 -14.93 14.73 -2.16
CA VAL A 221 -15.20 16.05 -2.73
C VAL A 221 -16.07 16.88 -1.77
N SER A 222 -16.99 16.21 -1.06
CA SER A 222 -17.78 16.76 0.05
C SER A 222 -16.95 17.37 1.18
N MET A 223 -15.78 16.81 1.51
CA MET A 223 -14.85 17.41 2.48
C MET A 223 -14.02 18.53 1.87
N THR A 224 -13.67 18.41 0.59
CA THR A 224 -12.85 19.41 -0.10
C THR A 224 -13.62 20.71 -0.32
N ILE A 225 -14.92 20.63 -0.62
CA ILE A 225 -15.77 21.82 -0.85
C ILE A 225 -15.90 22.68 0.41
N HIS A 226 -15.75 22.13 1.62
CA HIS A 226 -15.75 22.93 2.85
C HIS A 226 -14.63 23.98 2.89
N THR A 227 -13.51 23.76 2.18
CA THR A 227 -12.41 24.73 2.11
C THR A 227 -12.77 25.99 1.33
N VAL A 228 -13.74 25.91 0.42
CA VAL A 228 -14.24 27.05 -0.37
C VAL A 228 -15.56 27.60 0.17
N GLY A 229 -16.08 27.07 1.28
CA GLY A 229 -17.32 27.55 1.91
C GLY A 229 -18.42 26.48 2.05
N GLY A 230 -18.21 25.26 1.55
CA GLY A 230 -19.14 24.15 1.70
C GLY A 230 -20.31 24.17 0.70
N CYS A 231 -21.41 23.49 1.05
CA CYS A 231 -22.58 23.40 0.17
C CYS A 231 -23.26 24.75 -0.11
N SER A 232 -23.10 25.74 0.76
CA SER A 232 -23.68 27.09 0.59
C SER A 232 -23.21 27.78 -0.69
N VAL A 233 -21.95 27.56 -1.10
CA VAL A 233 -21.41 28.12 -2.34
C VAL A 233 -22.12 27.55 -3.57
N LEU A 234 -22.38 26.24 -3.57
CA LEU A 234 -23.09 25.59 -4.67
C LEU A 234 -24.55 26.01 -4.74
N LEU A 235 -25.21 26.16 -3.58
CA LEU A 235 -26.56 26.73 -3.50
C LEU A 235 -26.58 28.18 -4.01
N GLY A 236 -25.55 28.96 -3.72
CA GLY A 236 -25.36 30.30 -4.26
C GLY A 236 -25.20 30.29 -5.79
N LEU A 237 -24.40 29.37 -6.35
CA LEU A 237 -24.26 29.23 -7.81
C LEU A 237 -25.60 28.88 -8.47
N ILE A 238 -26.39 27.99 -7.86
CA ILE A 238 -27.74 27.66 -8.32
C ILE A 238 -28.62 28.91 -8.31
N ALA A 239 -28.63 29.66 -7.20
CA ALA A 239 -29.44 30.87 -7.05
C ALA A 239 -29.03 32.00 -8.01
N MET A 240 -27.75 32.08 -8.41
CA MET A 240 -27.23 33.09 -9.32
C MET A 240 -27.26 32.69 -10.81
N SER A 241 -27.68 31.46 -11.13
CA SER A 241 -27.70 30.96 -12.51
C SER A 241 -28.73 31.75 -13.34
N ARG A 242 -28.30 32.24 -14.51
CA ARG A 242 -29.14 33.07 -15.41
C ARG A 242 -29.60 32.34 -16.66
N ASP A 243 -29.06 31.15 -16.88
CA ASP A 243 -29.30 30.32 -18.04
C ASP A 243 -29.36 28.84 -17.62
N ILE A 244 -29.91 28.01 -18.52
CA ILE A 244 -30.16 26.59 -18.23
C ILE A 244 -28.83 25.82 -18.10
N GLU A 245 -27.79 26.21 -18.82
CA GLU A 245 -26.50 25.51 -18.82
C GLU A 245 -25.75 25.71 -17.49
N SER A 246 -25.70 26.95 -16.98
CA SER A 246 -25.10 27.28 -15.69
C SER A 246 -25.87 26.65 -14.53
N LEU A 247 -27.20 26.68 -14.58
CA LEU A 247 -28.06 26.00 -13.60
C LEU A 247 -27.79 24.49 -13.59
N TYR A 248 -27.74 23.86 -14.77
CA TYR A 248 -27.48 22.44 -14.91
C TYR A 248 -26.10 22.03 -14.39
N ALA A 249 -25.07 22.83 -14.68
CA ALA A 249 -23.72 22.60 -14.17
C ALA A 249 -23.66 22.71 -12.64
N ALA A 250 -24.29 23.73 -12.05
CA ALA A 250 -24.32 23.94 -10.61
C ALA A 250 -25.06 22.81 -9.88
N VAL A 251 -26.21 22.38 -10.39
CA VAL A 251 -26.98 21.25 -9.83
C VAL A 251 -26.20 19.93 -9.95
N LYS A 252 -25.51 19.68 -11.07
CA LYS A 252 -24.64 18.51 -11.22
C LYS A 252 -23.49 18.50 -10.22
N ALA A 253 -22.84 19.64 -10.00
CA ALA A 253 -21.76 19.76 -9.03
C ALA A 253 -22.26 19.47 -7.60
N LEU A 254 -23.41 20.04 -7.22
CA LEU A 254 -24.07 19.77 -5.93
C LEU A 254 -24.43 18.28 -5.79
N THR A 255 -25.05 17.69 -6.81
CA THR A 255 -25.44 16.28 -6.80
C THR A 255 -24.24 15.35 -6.72
N CYS A 256 -23.14 15.68 -7.41
CA CYS A 256 -21.88 14.94 -7.32
C CYS A 256 -21.36 14.92 -5.88
N ILE A 257 -21.35 16.09 -5.23
CA ILE A 257 -20.86 16.24 -3.86
C ILE A 257 -21.75 15.55 -2.83
N LEU A 258 -23.08 15.59 -2.99
CA LEU A 258 -24.02 14.92 -2.09
C LEU A 258 -24.02 13.40 -2.24
N ARG A 259 -23.53 12.87 -3.37
CA ARG A 259 -23.45 11.42 -3.65
C ARG A 259 -22.11 10.79 -3.25
N THR A 260 -21.12 11.58 -2.83
CA THR A 260 -19.78 11.12 -2.41
C THR A 260 -19.60 11.15 -0.90
#